data_AF-A0A535HWA7-F1
#
_entry.id   AF-A0A535HWA7-F1
#
_cell.length_a   1.000
_cell.length_b   1.000
_cell.length_c   1.000
_cell.angle_alpha   90.00
_cell.angle_beta   90.00
_cell.angle_gamma   90.00
#
_symmetry.space_group_name_H-M   'P 1'
#
loop_
_entity.id
_entity.type
_entity.pdbx_description
1 polymer ?
#
loop_
_entity_poly.entity_id
_entity_poly.type
_entity_poly.pdbx_seq_one_letter_code
_entity_poly.pdbx_strand_id
1 'polypeptide(L)'
;MDELVIKVPAPFSGIDDVGFSARYPAQESGEPLRDIPVFVEGPARPMRVLMERLLLFADRADMIDVGAADEAYCWTPPIQLSDEVCVLAFRDRSLIDPVTASLASRSYVWNLVRPLAFPFLRDCVRIGKLRLAERIAVVLDTGRPPVVDLELERRAITPVNGELLLFGS
;
A
#
# COMPACT_ATOMS: atom_id res chain seq x y z
N MET A 1 -14.35 12.48 8.77
CA MET A 1 -13.41 12.74 7.65
C MET A 1 -14.10 12.33 6.37
N ASP A 2 -14.04 13.14 5.31
CA ASP A 2 -14.56 12.72 4.00
C ASP A 2 -13.73 11.56 3.46
N GLU A 3 -14.34 10.79 2.57
CA GLU A 3 -13.70 9.64 1.96
C GLU A 3 -12.47 10.04 1.15
N LEU A 4 -11.36 9.33 1.38
CA LEU A 4 -10.10 9.53 0.68
C LEU A 4 -9.77 8.28 -0.12
N VAL A 5 -9.43 8.46 -1.40
CA VAL A 5 -8.92 7.38 -2.25
C VAL A 5 -7.47 7.64 -2.60
N ILE A 6 -6.61 6.67 -2.33
CA ILE A 6 -5.22 6.65 -2.81
C ILE A 6 -5.18 5.74 -4.03
N LYS A 7 -4.56 6.18 -5.12
CA LYS A 7 -4.32 5.36 -6.32
C LYS A 7 -2.84 5.39 -6.64
N VAL A 8 -2.28 4.24 -6.97
CA VAL A 8 -0.89 4.08 -7.35
C VAL A 8 -0.86 3.28 -8.65
N PRO A 9 -0.86 3.97 -9.81
CA PRO A 9 -0.75 3.30 -11.10
C PRO A 9 0.67 2.81 -11.32
N ALA A 10 0.81 1.67 -12.01
CA ALA A 10 2.09 1.14 -12.51
C ALA A 10 3.26 1.14 -11.50
N PRO A 11 3.09 0.69 -10.23
CA PRO A 11 4.20 0.73 -9.28
C PRO A 11 5.30 -0.31 -9.57
N PHE A 12 5.02 -1.29 -10.44
CA PHE A 12 5.92 -2.40 -10.72
C PHE A 12 6.74 -2.14 -11.98
N SER A 13 8.02 -2.52 -11.95
CA SER A 13 8.92 -2.31 -13.07
C SER A 13 8.46 -3.10 -14.29
N GLY A 14 8.37 -2.44 -15.44
CA GLY A 14 8.16 -3.03 -16.77
C GLY A 14 6.72 -3.47 -17.07
N ILE A 15 5.75 -3.11 -16.23
CA ILE A 15 4.33 -3.30 -16.49
C ILE A 15 3.54 -2.07 -16.08
N ASP A 16 2.81 -1.49 -17.04
CA ASP A 16 2.07 -0.25 -16.81
C ASP A 16 0.60 -0.50 -16.43
N ASP A 17 0.09 -1.69 -16.74
CA ASP A 17 -1.33 -2.04 -16.57
C ASP A 17 -1.68 -2.61 -15.19
N VAL A 18 -0.72 -2.75 -14.28
CA VAL A 18 -0.98 -3.20 -12.91
C VAL A 18 -0.90 -2.00 -11.97
N GLY A 19 -1.93 -1.78 -11.17
CA GLY A 19 -1.99 -0.72 -10.18
C GLY A 19 -2.71 -1.16 -8.92
N PHE A 20 -2.70 -0.30 -7.91
CA PHE A 20 -3.56 -0.50 -6.74
C PHE A 20 -4.24 0.79 -6.31
N SER A 21 -5.35 0.63 -5.61
CA SER A 21 -6.05 1.71 -4.96
C SER A 21 -6.46 1.32 -3.55
N ALA A 22 -6.69 2.32 -2.71
CA ALA A 22 -7.20 2.12 -1.38
C ALA A 22 -8.17 3.21 -1.00
N ARG A 23 -9.23 2.80 -0.31
CA ARG A 23 -10.33 3.69 0.07
C ARG A 23 -10.37 3.78 1.58
N TYR A 24 -9.98 4.93 2.11
CA TYR A 24 -10.10 5.24 3.52
C TYR A 24 -11.57 5.51 3.81
N PRO A 25 -12.22 4.67 4.64
CA PRO A 25 -13.61 4.90 4.99
C PRO A 25 -13.74 6.21 5.76
N ALA A 26 -14.85 6.90 5.57
CA ALA A 26 -15.21 8.00 6.45
C ALA A 26 -15.32 7.46 7.89
N GLN A 27 -14.55 8.05 8.80
CA GLN A 27 -14.59 7.72 10.22
C GLN A 27 -14.82 8.96 11.08
N GLU A 28 -15.54 8.77 12.18
CA GLU A 28 -15.72 9.77 13.23
C GLU A 28 -14.49 9.80 14.14
N SER A 29 -14.23 10.97 14.74
CA SER A 29 -13.08 11.13 15.64
C SER A 29 -13.26 10.27 16.89
N GLY A 30 -12.26 9.43 17.21
CA GLY A 30 -12.27 8.54 18.38
C GLY A 30 -12.77 7.12 18.10
N GLU A 31 -13.22 6.80 16.88
CA GLU A 31 -13.43 5.41 16.47
C GLU A 31 -12.09 4.68 16.28
N PRO A 32 -12.02 3.36 16.59
CA PRO A 32 -10.90 2.52 16.18
C PRO A 32 -10.66 2.63 14.67
N LEU A 33 -9.39 2.69 14.26
CA LEU A 33 -9.04 2.68 12.83
C LEU A 33 -9.60 1.42 12.18
N ARG A 34 -10.41 1.60 11.14
CA ARG A 34 -10.96 0.47 10.38
C ARG A 34 -9.89 -0.12 9.47
N ASP A 35 -10.04 -1.41 9.19
CA ASP A 35 -9.31 -2.08 8.12
C ASP A 35 -9.45 -1.27 6.81
N ILE A 36 -8.34 -0.96 6.17
CA ILE A 36 -8.33 -0.21 4.91
C ILE A 36 -8.21 -1.20 3.76
N PRO A 37 -9.25 -1.36 2.93
CA PRO A 37 -9.17 -2.25 1.77
C PRO A 37 -8.23 -1.65 0.71
N VAL A 38 -7.32 -2.48 0.23
CA VAL A 38 -6.42 -2.25 -0.89
C VAL A 38 -6.88 -3.15 -2.03
N PHE A 39 -7.29 -2.53 -3.13
CA PHE A 39 -7.65 -3.20 -4.37
C PHE A 39 -6.45 -3.18 -5.29
N VAL A 40 -6.10 -4.33 -5.85
CA VAL A 40 -5.03 -4.45 -6.82
C VAL A 40 -5.65 -4.96 -8.12
N GLU A 41 -5.37 -4.27 -9.20
CA GLU A 41 -6.03 -4.45 -10.49
C GLU A 41 -4.98 -4.53 -11.60
N GLY A 42 -5.21 -5.40 -12.58
CA GLY A 42 -4.41 -5.49 -13.79
C GLY A 42 -4.68 -6.75 -14.60
N PRO A 43 -3.89 -7.03 -15.66
CA PRO A 43 -4.13 -8.17 -16.53
C PRO A 43 -3.97 -9.52 -15.81
N ALA A 44 -4.75 -10.52 -16.22
CA ALA A 44 -4.86 -11.81 -15.55
C ALA A 44 -3.52 -12.55 -15.31
N ARG A 45 -2.59 -12.53 -16.28
CA ARG A 45 -1.30 -13.24 -16.16
C ARG A 45 -0.38 -12.61 -15.09
N PRO A 46 -0.08 -11.29 -15.14
CA PRO A 46 0.61 -10.58 -14.06
C PRO A 46 -0.06 -10.72 -12.70
N MET A 47 -1.40 -10.64 -12.64
CA MET A 47 -2.15 -10.76 -11.39
C MET A 47 -2.01 -12.13 -10.74
N ARG A 48 -1.87 -13.22 -11.52
CA ARG A 48 -1.57 -14.55 -10.98
C ARG A 48 -0.23 -14.59 -10.23
N VAL A 49 0.83 -14.07 -10.84
CA VAL A 49 2.15 -13.99 -10.22
C VAL A 49 2.08 -13.12 -8.97
N LEU A 50 1.42 -11.95 -9.07
CA LEU A 50 1.27 -11.05 -7.95
C LEU A 50 0.54 -11.70 -6.77
N MET A 51 -0.56 -12.41 -7.03
CA MET A 51 -1.35 -13.10 -6.01
C MET A 51 -0.51 -14.14 -5.25
N GLU A 52 0.32 -14.93 -5.95
CA GLU A 52 1.24 -15.88 -5.31
C GLU A 52 2.20 -15.19 -4.34
N ARG A 53 2.64 -13.97 -4.65
CA ARG A 53 3.53 -13.18 -3.79
C ARG A 53 2.80 -12.49 -2.64
N LEU A 54 1.57 -12.02 -2.87
CA LEU A 54 0.75 -11.36 -1.85
C LEU A 54 0.27 -12.34 -0.78
N LEU A 55 0.09 -13.63 -1.11
CA LEU A 55 -0.24 -14.65 -0.11
C LEU A 55 0.80 -14.74 1.01
N LEU A 56 2.07 -14.44 0.72
CA LEU A 56 3.15 -14.42 1.70
C LEU A 56 3.00 -13.29 2.74
N PHE A 57 2.16 -12.28 2.50
CA PHE A 57 2.01 -11.16 3.42
C PHE A 57 1.29 -11.57 4.72
N ALA A 58 0.50 -12.64 4.68
CA ALA A 58 -0.15 -13.18 5.87
C ALA A 58 0.89 -13.64 6.93
N ASP A 59 2.05 -14.12 6.47
CA ASP A 59 3.14 -14.62 7.30
C ASP A 59 4.21 -13.56 7.58
N ARG A 60 3.91 -12.26 7.32
CA ARG A 60 4.85 -11.13 7.47
C ARG A 60 5.57 -11.13 8.82
N ALA A 61 4.86 -11.40 9.90
CA ALA A 61 5.39 -11.34 11.26
C ALA A 61 6.51 -12.36 11.50
N ASP A 62 6.50 -13.48 10.78
CA ASP A 62 7.53 -14.53 10.89
C ASP A 62 8.71 -14.28 9.95
N MET A 63 8.54 -13.41 8.94
CA MET A 63 9.54 -13.13 7.90
C MET A 63 10.36 -11.85 8.14
N ILE A 64 9.91 -10.98 9.04
CA ILE A 64 10.55 -9.68 9.33
C ILE A 64 10.71 -9.53 10.85
N ASP A 65 11.87 -9.03 11.28
CA ASP A 65 12.14 -8.72 12.68
C ASP A 65 11.30 -7.50 13.11
N VAL A 66 10.21 -7.74 13.84
CA VAL A 66 9.17 -6.77 14.25
C VAL A 66 9.66 -5.77 15.32
N GLY A 67 10.96 -5.69 15.58
CA GLY A 67 11.55 -4.88 16.66
C GLY A 67 11.56 -3.36 16.45
N ALA A 68 11.23 -2.84 15.27
CA ALA A 68 11.21 -1.41 14.99
C ALA A 68 9.78 -0.83 15.07
N ALA A 69 9.61 0.32 15.73
CA ALA A 69 8.32 1.02 15.90
C ALA A 69 7.56 1.34 14.58
N ASP A 70 8.22 1.21 13.43
CA ASP A 70 7.70 1.45 12.08
C ASP A 70 7.03 0.20 11.43
N GLU A 71 6.76 -0.83 12.25
CA GLU A 71 6.26 -2.15 11.82
C GLU A 71 4.96 -2.59 12.50
N ALA A 72 4.30 -1.68 13.22
CA ALA A 72 3.03 -1.92 13.90
C ALA A 72 1.84 -1.93 12.92
N TYR A 73 1.83 -2.87 11.98
CA TYR A 73 0.69 -3.15 11.09
C TYR A 73 0.69 -4.61 10.64
N CYS A 74 -0.45 -5.07 10.11
CA CYS A 74 -0.54 -6.37 9.46
C CYS A 74 -1.43 -6.33 8.21
N TRP A 75 -1.26 -7.33 7.34
CA TRP A 75 -2.09 -7.56 6.17
C TRP A 75 -3.06 -8.71 6.41
N THR A 76 -4.28 -8.62 5.90
CA THR A 76 -5.12 -9.80 5.76
C THR A 76 -4.63 -10.67 4.60
N PRO A 77 -4.95 -11.98 4.60
CA PRO A 77 -4.79 -12.78 3.39
C PRO A 77 -5.52 -12.12 2.21
N PRO A 78 -4.90 -12.08 1.01
CA PRO A 78 -5.56 -11.55 -0.17
C PRO A 78 -6.73 -12.45 -0.60
N ILE A 79 -7.78 -11.84 -1.12
CA ILE A 79 -8.96 -12.48 -1.67
C ILE A 79 -9.01 -12.15 -3.16
N GLN A 80 -9.02 -13.18 -4.01
CA GLN A 80 -9.19 -13.02 -5.44
C GLN A 80 -10.68 -12.76 -5.76
N LEU A 81 -11.01 -11.66 -6.42
CA LEU A 81 -12.38 -11.33 -6.84
C LEU A 81 -12.65 -11.77 -8.29
N SER A 82 -11.66 -11.59 -9.16
CA SER A 82 -11.59 -12.11 -10.53
C SER A 82 -10.14 -12.42 -10.87
N ASP A 83 -9.84 -12.96 -12.04
CA ASP A 83 -8.45 -13.13 -12.50
C ASP A 83 -7.68 -11.80 -12.64
N GLU A 84 -8.39 -10.68 -12.78
CA GLU A 84 -7.82 -9.33 -12.95
C GLU A 84 -7.85 -8.46 -11.68
N VAL A 85 -8.55 -8.89 -10.61
CA VAL A 85 -8.74 -8.09 -9.40
C VAL A 85 -8.58 -8.94 -8.14
N CYS A 86 -7.76 -8.46 -7.19
CA CYS A 86 -7.72 -8.98 -5.83
C CYS A 86 -7.82 -7.86 -4.79
N VAL A 87 -8.20 -8.23 -3.57
CA VAL A 87 -8.33 -7.31 -2.45
C VAL A 87 -7.65 -7.88 -1.21
N LEU A 88 -6.96 -7.03 -0.47
CA LEU A 88 -6.43 -7.32 0.87
C LEU A 88 -6.66 -6.10 1.75
N ALA A 89 -6.67 -6.28 3.06
CA ALA A 89 -6.85 -5.18 3.99
C ALA A 89 -5.57 -4.89 4.77
N PHE A 90 -5.26 -3.61 4.89
CA PHE A 90 -4.26 -3.10 5.81
C PHE A 90 -4.89 -2.87 7.18
N ARG A 91 -4.21 -3.33 8.22
CA ARG A 91 -4.59 -3.11 9.61
C ARG A 91 -3.49 -2.34 10.32
N ASP A 92 -3.80 -1.10 10.67
CA ASP A 92 -2.92 -0.30 11.52
C ASP A 92 -2.97 -0.82 12.96
N ARG A 93 -1.81 -1.10 13.56
CA ARG A 93 -1.64 -1.48 14.97
C ARG A 93 -0.82 -0.47 15.75
N SER A 94 -0.53 0.70 15.18
CA SER A 94 0.34 1.74 15.75
C SER A 94 -0.31 2.59 16.86
N LEU A 95 -1.55 2.28 17.27
CA LEU A 95 -2.26 3.04 18.30
C LEU A 95 -1.67 2.83 19.70
N ILE A 96 -0.65 3.62 20.03
CA ILE A 96 -0.39 4.15 21.38
C ILE A 96 -0.17 5.67 21.27
N ASP A 97 -1.16 6.41 21.75
CA ASP A 97 -1.16 7.83 22.16
C ASP A 97 -1.70 8.92 21.19
N PRO A 98 -2.93 9.44 21.40
CA PRO A 98 -3.57 10.47 20.57
C PRO A 98 -3.02 11.91 20.75
N VAL A 99 -2.05 12.13 21.65
CA VAL A 99 -1.58 13.49 22.03
C VAL A 99 -0.69 14.15 20.97
N THR A 100 -0.08 13.38 20.06
CA THR A 100 0.86 13.90 19.04
C THR A 100 0.21 14.32 17.71
N ALA A 101 -1.12 14.26 17.59
CA ALA A 101 -1.84 14.45 16.34
C ALA A 101 -1.99 15.92 15.86
N SER A 102 -1.48 16.92 16.59
CA SER A 102 -1.90 18.33 16.40
C SER A 102 -0.98 19.28 15.61
N LEU A 103 0.07 18.82 14.90
CA LEU A 103 1.05 19.75 14.28
C LEU A 103 1.37 19.56 12.78
N ALA A 104 0.54 18.88 11.99
CA ALA A 104 0.97 18.46 10.65
C ALA A 104 -0.02 18.74 9.50
N SER A 105 -0.51 19.96 9.33
CA SER A 105 -1.41 20.34 8.22
C SER A 105 -0.72 20.50 6.85
N ARG A 106 0.63 20.49 6.77
CA ARG A 106 1.39 20.32 5.51
C ARG A 106 1.99 18.93 5.32
N SER A 107 2.07 18.12 6.38
CA SER A 107 2.44 16.70 6.30
C SER A 107 1.22 15.79 6.24
N TYR A 108 -0.01 16.33 6.18
CA TYR A 108 -1.24 15.54 6.19
C TYR A 108 -1.29 14.50 5.07
N VAL A 109 -0.95 14.91 3.84
CA VAL A 109 -0.83 14.04 2.67
C VAL A 109 0.24 12.95 2.87
N TRP A 110 1.42 13.34 3.36
CA TRP A 110 2.51 12.40 3.63
C TRP A 110 2.21 11.43 4.78
N ASN A 111 1.47 11.90 5.78
CA ASN A 111 0.97 11.13 6.91
C ASN A 111 -0.20 10.22 6.52
N LEU A 112 -0.75 10.34 5.30
CA LEU A 112 -1.83 9.49 4.79
C LEU A 112 -1.34 8.50 3.73
N VAL A 113 -0.37 8.89 2.90
CA VAL A 113 0.27 7.98 1.93
C VAL A 113 1.24 7.01 2.62
N ARG A 114 2.02 7.48 3.61
CA ARG A 114 3.00 6.64 4.32
C ARG A 114 2.38 5.49 5.10
N PRO A 115 1.24 5.61 5.77
CA PRO A 115 0.69 4.48 6.51
C PRO A 115 0.27 3.31 5.63
N LEU A 116 0.07 3.50 4.32
CA LEU A 116 -0.47 2.43 3.48
C LEU A 116 0.37 2.11 2.25
N ALA A 117 0.57 3.08 1.36
CA ALA A 117 1.27 2.83 0.10
C ALA A 117 2.72 2.42 0.35
N PHE A 118 3.38 3.01 1.35
CA PHE A 118 4.75 2.66 1.73
C PHE A 118 4.83 1.23 2.28
N PRO A 119 4.08 0.85 3.32
CA PRO A 119 3.99 -0.52 3.79
C PRO A 119 3.73 -1.54 2.70
N PHE A 120 2.74 -1.26 1.84
CA PHE A 120 2.36 -2.19 0.76
C PHE A 120 3.52 -2.40 -0.22
N LEU A 121 4.06 -1.31 -0.77
CA LEU A 121 5.17 -1.34 -1.73
C LEU A 121 6.44 -1.92 -1.10
N ARG A 122 6.71 -1.58 0.16
CA ARG A 122 7.84 -2.11 0.93
C ARG A 122 7.73 -3.62 1.11
N ASP A 123 6.56 -4.14 1.45
CA ASP A 123 6.34 -5.58 1.63
C ASP A 123 6.30 -6.31 0.27
N CYS A 124 5.82 -5.67 -0.80
CA CYS A 124 5.96 -6.19 -2.16
C CYS A 124 7.42 -6.49 -2.49
N VAL A 125 8.34 -5.60 -2.08
CA VAL A 125 9.78 -5.81 -2.27
C VAL A 125 10.36 -6.80 -1.27
N ARG A 126 10.15 -6.58 0.03
CA ARG A 126 10.85 -7.33 1.08
C ARG A 126 10.39 -8.78 1.16
N ILE A 127 9.07 -8.99 1.11
CA ILE A 127 8.41 -10.30 1.23
C ILE A 127 8.19 -10.86 -0.16
N GLY A 128 7.50 -10.08 -1.00
CA GLY A 128 7.15 -10.48 -2.35
C GLY A 128 8.33 -10.57 -3.31
N LYS A 129 9.50 -9.99 -2.98
CA LYS A 129 10.68 -9.88 -3.88
C LYS A 129 10.36 -9.21 -5.23
N LEU A 130 9.25 -8.49 -5.31
CA LEU A 130 8.77 -7.82 -6.52
C LEU A 130 9.61 -6.58 -6.81
N ARG A 131 9.94 -6.39 -8.07
CA ARG A 131 10.68 -5.24 -8.54
C ARG A 131 9.75 -4.06 -8.78
N LEU A 132 9.96 -2.97 -8.04
CA LEU A 132 9.25 -1.72 -8.23
C LEU A 132 9.89 -0.88 -9.34
N ALA A 133 9.10 -0.01 -9.96
CA ALA A 133 9.58 1.06 -10.82
C ALA A 133 10.45 2.05 -10.00
N GLU A 134 11.36 2.77 -10.67
CA GLU A 134 12.25 3.72 -9.98
C GLU A 134 11.53 4.99 -9.50
N ARG A 135 10.49 5.41 -10.24
CA ARG A 135 9.60 6.53 -9.91
C ARG A 135 8.18 5.99 -9.83
N ILE A 136 7.49 6.27 -8.74
CA ILE A 136 6.15 5.74 -8.47
C ILE A 136 5.19 6.92 -8.34
N ALA A 137 4.23 6.99 -9.25
CA ALA A 137 3.17 7.99 -9.19
C ALA A 137 2.15 7.61 -8.11
N VAL A 138 1.69 8.60 -7.34
CA VAL A 138 0.61 8.43 -6.37
C VAL A 138 -0.40 9.55 -6.57
N VAL A 139 -1.64 9.18 -6.77
CA VAL A 139 -2.76 10.08 -6.95
C VAL A 139 -3.65 10.00 -5.71
N LEU A 140 -3.88 11.12 -5.06
CA LEU A 140 -4.81 11.24 -3.95
C LEU A 140 -6.08 11.92 -4.43
N ASP A 141 -7.22 11.27 -4.25
CA ASP A 141 -8.54 11.81 -4.53
C ASP A 141 -9.27 12.03 -3.19
N THR A 142 -9.40 13.30 -2.81
CA THR A 142 -10.05 13.73 -1.55
C THR A 142 -11.45 14.30 -1.81
N GLY A 143 -12.05 14.03 -2.98
CA GLY A 143 -13.30 14.65 -3.40
C GLY A 143 -13.09 16.04 -4.02
N ARG A 144 -14.11 16.90 -3.98
CA ARG A 144 -14.16 18.11 -4.82
C ARG A 144 -13.75 19.41 -4.11
N PRO A 145 -12.64 20.06 -4.56
CA PRO A 145 -11.55 19.50 -5.38
C PRO A 145 -10.23 19.55 -4.60
N PRO A 146 -9.75 18.42 -4.10
CA PRO A 146 -8.35 18.15 -4.43
C PRO A 146 -8.08 16.73 -4.94
N VAL A 147 -7.55 16.68 -6.17
CA VAL A 147 -6.68 15.61 -6.67
C VAL A 147 -5.23 16.07 -6.50
N VAL A 148 -4.39 15.25 -5.87
CA VAL A 148 -2.97 15.56 -5.68
C VAL A 148 -2.12 14.47 -6.32
N ASP A 149 -1.32 14.88 -7.30
CA ASP A 149 -0.33 14.02 -7.94
C ASP A 149 1.01 14.17 -7.23
N LEU A 150 1.49 13.06 -6.70
CA LEU A 150 2.78 12.93 -6.04
C LEU A 150 3.63 11.96 -6.82
N GLU A 151 4.93 12.12 -6.69
CA GLU A 151 5.88 11.16 -7.19
C GLU A 151 6.83 10.74 -6.07
N LEU A 152 6.98 9.43 -5.92
CA LEU A 152 7.81 8.82 -4.91
C LEU A 152 9.06 8.24 -5.57
N GLU A 153 10.22 8.56 -5.02
CA GLU A 153 11.43 7.83 -5.34
C GLU A 153 11.38 6.44 -4.68
N ARG A 154 11.64 5.40 -5.46
CA ARG A 154 11.67 4.01 -4.96
C ARG A 154 12.59 3.84 -3.74
N ARG A 155 13.72 4.56 -3.71
CA ARG A 155 14.69 4.54 -2.61
C ARG A 155 14.12 5.07 -1.29
N ALA A 156 13.09 5.91 -1.33
CA ALA A 156 12.39 6.37 -0.15
C ALA A 156 11.51 5.28 0.49
N ILE A 157 11.12 4.25 -0.28
CA ILE A 157 10.29 3.13 0.17
C ILE A 157 11.18 2.00 0.72
N THR A 158 12.22 1.64 -0.03
CA THR A 158 13.16 0.58 0.36
C THR A 158 14.55 0.83 -0.24
N PRO A 159 15.63 0.61 0.52
CA PRO A 159 16.99 0.82 0.01
C PRO A 159 17.31 -0.10 -1.18
N VAL A 160 16.91 -1.37 -1.08
CA VAL A 160 17.10 -2.41 -2.09
C VAL A 160 15.78 -2.68 -2.81
N ASN A 161 15.83 -2.97 -4.11
CA ASN A 161 14.66 -3.33 -4.92
C ASN A 161 14.50 -4.86 -4.99
N GLY A 162 13.32 -5.34 -5.36
CA GLY A 162 13.13 -6.74 -5.70
C GLY A 162 13.69 -7.08 -7.08
N GLU A 163 13.76 -8.37 -7.36
CA GLU A 163 14.28 -8.90 -8.62
C GLU A 163 13.17 -9.48 -9.51
N LEU A 164 12.05 -9.88 -8.90
CA LEU A 164 10.95 -10.54 -9.59
C LEU A 164 10.10 -9.51 -10.37
N LEU A 165 10.00 -9.71 -11.67
CA LEU A 165 9.08 -8.99 -12.54
C LEU A 165 7.72 -9.69 -12.57
N LEU A 166 6.64 -8.94 -12.79
CA LEU A 166 5.28 -9.50 -12.93
C LEU A 166 4.98 -10.06 -14.33
N PHE A 167 5.85 -9.77 -15.30
CA PHE A 167 5.81 -10.36 -16.63
C PHE A 167 7.11 -11.15 -16.83
N GLY A 168 6.99 -12.38 -17.30
CA GLY A 168 8.13 -13.26 -17.57
C GLY A 168 8.30 -14.39 -16.56
N SER A 169 7.60 -15.49 -16.84
CA SER A 169 8.19 -16.82 -16.90
C SER A 169 7.65 -17.53 -18.14
#